data_AF-A0A8H9KUQ5-F1
#
_entry.id   AF-A0A8H9KUQ5-F1
#
_cell.length_a   1.000
_cell.length_b   1.000
_cell.length_c   1.000
_cell.angle_alpha   90.00
_cell.angle_beta   90.00
_cell.angle_gamma   90.00
#
_symmetry.space_group_name_H-M   'P 1'
#
loop_
_entity.id
_entity.type
_entity.pdbx_description
1 polymer ?
#
loop_
_entity_poly.entity_id
_entity_poly.type
_entity_poly.pdbx_seq_one_letter_code
_entity_poly.pdbx_strand_id
1 'polypeptide(L)'
;MALISEWNLNLKLPEFLKSLENWMRTQEDQMAELTERLVMVDRIDLLMMNLLVMAVIPAIVEEFYFRGSLQNILQRLFKNIHVAIWVTAIIFSAIHVQFYGFFPRMILGLIFGYSLLWSKNIWVPVFGHFLNNASVTIIAYVYAKDGKSFTDMQNDEPYSVSIYIISFVASIAIAYYCYKISTQKSISNELKLD
;
A
#
# COMPACT_ATOMS: atom_id res chain seq x y z
N MET A 1 13.94 -3.16 -5.40
CA MET A 1 12.93 -4.02 -6.08
C MET A 1 13.55 -4.84 -7.23
N ALA A 2 14.88 -5.01 -7.26
CA ALA A 2 15.60 -5.72 -8.31
C ALA A 2 15.13 -7.17 -8.55
N LEU A 3 14.94 -7.94 -7.48
CA LEU A 3 14.40 -9.31 -7.52
C LEU A 3 13.04 -9.41 -8.22
N ILE A 4 12.20 -8.39 -8.05
CA ILE A 4 10.84 -8.36 -8.60
C ILE A 4 10.88 -7.99 -10.10
N SER A 5 11.75 -7.06 -10.49
CA SER A 5 12.00 -6.71 -11.89
C SER A 5 12.64 -7.87 -12.68
N GLU A 6 13.59 -8.59 -12.08
CA GLU A 6 14.20 -9.78 -12.67
C GLU A 6 13.20 -10.95 -12.81
N TRP A 7 12.29 -11.11 -11.84
CA TRP A 7 11.20 -12.06 -11.96
C TRP A 7 10.17 -11.63 -13.02
N ASN A 8 9.96 -10.33 -13.23
CA ASN A 8 9.12 -9.80 -14.31
C ASN A 8 9.61 -10.24 -15.68
N LEU A 9 10.90 -10.06 -15.94
CA LEU A 9 11.53 -10.50 -17.19
C LEU A 9 11.45 -12.02 -17.40
N ASN A 10 11.35 -12.81 -16.34
CA ASN A 10 11.43 -14.28 -16.38
C ASN A 10 10.11 -15.03 -16.19
N LEU A 11 8.99 -14.35 -15.89
CA LEU A 11 7.70 -15.01 -15.69
C LEU A 11 7.17 -15.58 -17.01
N LYS A 12 7.20 -16.90 -17.19
CA LYS A 12 6.63 -17.58 -18.36
C LYS A 12 5.43 -18.41 -17.93
N LEU A 13 4.25 -18.01 -18.40
CA LEU A 13 3.06 -18.82 -18.22
C LEU A 13 2.99 -19.95 -19.27
N PRO A 14 2.22 -21.03 -18.99
CA PRO A 14 1.95 -22.06 -19.99
C PRO A 14 1.38 -21.47 -21.28
N GLU A 15 1.61 -22.12 -22.44
CA GLU A 15 1.24 -21.57 -23.76
C GLU A 15 -0.23 -21.15 -23.87
N PHE A 16 -1.15 -21.88 -23.23
CA PHE A 16 -2.58 -21.54 -23.25
C PHE A 16 -2.91 -20.22 -22.53
N LEU A 17 -2.01 -19.70 -21.68
CA LEU A 17 -2.13 -18.41 -21.00
C LEU A 17 -1.25 -17.31 -21.61
N LYS A 18 -0.63 -17.55 -22.77
CA LYS A 18 0.27 -16.58 -23.41
C LYS A 18 -0.43 -15.23 -23.69
N SER A 19 -1.71 -15.26 -24.05
CA SER A 19 -2.50 -14.02 -24.22
C SER A 19 -2.68 -13.26 -22.92
N LEU A 20 -2.87 -13.97 -21.80
CA LEU A 20 -2.98 -13.37 -20.47
C LEU A 20 -1.62 -12.80 -20.04
N GLU A 21 -0.53 -13.54 -20.25
CA GLU A 21 0.83 -13.08 -19.96
C GLU A 21 1.15 -11.77 -20.70
N ASN A 22 0.89 -11.70 -22.00
CA ASN A 22 1.11 -10.50 -22.79
C ASN A 22 0.30 -9.31 -22.27
N TRP A 23 -0.96 -9.54 -21.90
CA TRP A 23 -1.81 -8.50 -21.33
C TRP A 23 -1.26 -8.01 -19.97
N MET A 24 -0.85 -8.92 -19.09
CA MET A 24 -0.26 -8.56 -17.79
C MET A 24 1.00 -7.72 -17.96
N ARG A 25 1.92 -8.15 -18.84
CA ARG A 25 3.16 -7.41 -19.17
C ARG A 25 2.86 -6.01 -19.70
N THR A 26 1.92 -5.92 -20.65
CA THR A 26 1.52 -4.62 -21.24
C THR A 26 0.96 -3.67 -20.18
N GLN A 27 0.12 -4.16 -19.27
CA GLN A 27 -0.42 -3.32 -18.19
C GLN A 27 0.68 -2.83 -17.24
N GLU A 28 1.65 -3.68 -16.92
CA GLU A 28 2.74 -3.26 -16.05
C GLU A 28 3.66 -2.24 -16.69
N ASP A 29 4.05 -2.43 -17.95
CA ASP A 29 4.89 -1.48 -18.68
C ASP A 29 4.20 -0.11 -18.76
N GLN A 30 2.89 -0.10 -19.08
CA GLN A 30 2.09 1.13 -19.10
C GLN A 30 2.03 1.81 -17.73
N MET A 31 1.79 1.06 -16.65
CA MET A 31 1.73 1.63 -15.31
C MET A 31 3.09 2.10 -14.81
N ALA A 32 4.17 1.40 -15.16
CA ALA A 32 5.54 1.81 -14.83
C ALA A 32 5.90 3.12 -15.54
N GLU A 33 5.60 3.24 -16.84
CA GLU A 33 5.83 4.48 -17.60
C GLU A 33 5.02 5.65 -17.06
N LEU A 34 3.74 5.44 -16.73
CA LEU A 34 2.90 6.47 -16.11
C LEU A 34 3.45 6.89 -14.75
N THR A 35 3.85 5.92 -13.92
CA THR A 35 4.39 6.19 -12.58
C THR A 35 5.71 6.96 -12.68
N GLU A 36 6.60 6.57 -13.58
CA GLU A 36 7.86 7.27 -13.83
C GLU A 36 7.60 8.74 -14.19
N ARG A 37 6.74 9.00 -15.17
CA ARG A 37 6.43 10.36 -15.64
C ARG A 37 5.77 11.23 -14.58
N LEU A 38 4.96 10.63 -13.70
CA LEU A 38 4.28 11.37 -12.64
C LEU A 38 5.21 11.65 -11.48
N VAL A 39 6.00 10.67 -11.03
CA VAL A 39 6.70 10.75 -9.73
C VAL A 39 8.15 11.22 -9.88
N MET A 40 8.82 10.98 -11.02
CA MET A 40 10.20 11.41 -11.25
C MET A 40 10.28 12.89 -11.64
N VAL A 41 10.07 13.75 -10.64
CA VAL A 41 10.17 15.21 -10.76
C VAL A 41 11.28 15.73 -9.85
N ASP A 42 12.00 16.75 -10.28
CA ASP A 42 13.13 17.36 -9.56
C ASP A 42 12.78 18.71 -8.92
N ARG A 43 11.57 19.22 -9.18
CA ARG A 43 11.06 20.50 -8.67
C ARG A 43 10.14 20.35 -7.48
N ILE A 44 10.30 21.24 -6.50
CA ILE A 44 9.53 21.22 -5.24
C ILE A 44 8.04 21.46 -5.47
N ASP A 45 7.65 22.34 -6.40
CA ASP A 45 6.24 22.60 -6.70
C ASP A 45 5.54 21.36 -7.28
N LEU A 46 6.23 20.59 -8.12
CA LEU A 46 5.74 19.32 -8.64
C LEU A 46 5.70 18.24 -7.56
N LEU A 47 6.68 18.19 -6.66
CA LEU A 47 6.64 17.31 -5.49
C LEU A 47 5.39 17.58 -4.63
N MET A 48 5.07 18.84 -4.36
CA MET A 48 3.88 19.19 -3.56
C MET A 48 2.58 18.76 -4.26
N MET A 49 2.50 18.93 -5.58
CA MET A 49 1.38 18.42 -6.37
C MET A 49 1.29 16.89 -6.30
N ASN A 50 2.41 16.19 -6.47
CA ASN A 50 2.47 14.74 -6.37
C ASN A 50 2.05 14.23 -4.99
N LEU A 51 2.50 14.88 -3.91
CA LEU A 51 2.05 14.52 -2.56
C LEU A 51 0.54 14.69 -2.39
N LEU A 52 -0.04 15.75 -2.94
CA LEU A 52 -1.48 15.97 -2.89
C LEU A 52 -2.23 14.88 -3.67
N VAL A 53 -1.84 14.65 -4.93
CA VAL A 53 -2.58 13.79 -5.87
C VAL A 53 -2.33 12.31 -5.66
N MET A 54 -1.11 11.92 -5.26
CA MET A 54 -0.68 10.52 -5.16
C MET A 54 -0.65 10.01 -3.71
N ALA A 55 -0.57 10.90 -2.70
CA ALA A 55 -0.55 10.49 -1.31
C ALA A 55 -1.80 10.93 -0.53
N VAL A 56 -2.14 12.21 -0.52
CA VAL A 56 -3.24 12.73 0.32
C VAL A 56 -4.61 12.29 -0.20
N ILE A 57 -4.91 12.56 -1.47
CA ILE A 57 -6.23 12.26 -2.05
C ILE A 57 -6.51 10.75 -2.00
N PRO A 58 -5.61 9.86 -2.47
CA PRO A 58 -5.85 8.42 -2.44
C PRO A 58 -6.03 7.91 -1.01
N ALA A 59 -5.18 8.34 -0.07
CA ALA A 59 -5.27 7.90 1.33
C ALA A 59 -6.63 8.24 1.97
N ILE A 60 -7.25 9.36 1.60
CA ILE A 60 -8.59 9.69 2.11
C ILE A 60 -9.64 8.90 1.32
N VAL A 61 -9.68 9.05 0.00
CA VAL A 61 -10.78 8.51 -0.82
C VAL A 61 -10.81 6.98 -0.75
N GLU A 62 -9.66 6.33 -0.92
CA GLU A 62 -9.58 4.88 -0.93
C GLU A 62 -9.88 4.30 0.44
N GLU A 63 -9.38 4.86 1.54
CA GLU A 63 -9.70 4.32 2.87
C GLU A 63 -11.18 4.49 3.22
N PHE A 64 -11.79 5.64 2.90
CA PHE A 64 -13.24 5.82 3.12
C PHE A 64 -14.08 4.88 2.24
N TYR A 65 -13.65 4.61 1.01
CA TYR A 65 -14.32 3.66 0.14
C TYR A 65 -14.14 2.21 0.61
N PHE A 66 -12.90 1.75 0.71
CA PHE A 66 -12.59 0.36 1.02
C PHE A 66 -12.93 -0.01 2.46
N ARG A 67 -12.57 0.82 3.44
CA ARG A 67 -12.70 0.50 4.87
C ARG A 67 -13.99 1.07 5.43
N GLY A 68 -14.34 2.29 5.03
CA GLY A 68 -15.59 2.92 5.44
C GLY A 68 -16.83 2.29 4.82
N SER A 69 -16.75 1.79 3.59
CA SER A 69 -17.92 1.25 2.87
C SER A 69 -17.81 -0.24 2.54
N LEU A 70 -16.85 -0.64 1.69
CA LEU A 70 -16.80 -2.00 1.15
C LEU A 70 -16.59 -3.05 2.25
N GLN A 71 -15.62 -2.86 3.15
CA GLN A 71 -15.35 -3.77 4.26
C GLN A 71 -16.57 -3.96 5.16
N ASN A 72 -17.33 -2.89 5.43
CA ASN A 72 -18.57 -2.94 6.22
C ASN A 72 -19.68 -3.70 5.50
N ILE A 73 -19.82 -3.52 4.18
CA ILE A 73 -20.78 -4.26 3.35
C ILE A 73 -20.42 -5.76 3.37
N LEU A 74 -19.15 -6.10 3.14
CA LEU A 74 -18.67 -7.48 3.14
C LEU A 74 -18.77 -8.13 4.52
N GLN A 75 -18.58 -7.37 5.60
CA GLN A 75 -18.80 -7.86 6.96
C GLN A 75 -20.25 -8.29 7.18
N ARG A 76 -21.22 -7.50 6.69
CA ARG A 76 -22.65 -7.85 6.77
C ARG A 76 -23.00 -9.06 5.91
N LEU A 77 -22.38 -9.16 4.73
CA LEU A 77 -22.60 -10.26 3.79
C LEU A 77 -22.07 -11.60 4.32
N PHE A 78 -20.80 -11.63 4.72
CA PHE A 78 -20.13 -12.86 5.17
C PHE A 78 -20.32 -13.17 6.65
N LYS A 79 -20.84 -12.22 7.44
CA LYS A 79 -20.97 -12.30 8.90
C LYS A 79 -19.65 -12.63 9.61
N ASN A 80 -18.52 -12.33 8.97
CA ASN A 80 -17.18 -12.57 9.49
C ASN A 80 -16.27 -11.40 9.10
N ILE A 81 -15.78 -10.67 10.10
CA ILE A 81 -14.94 -9.49 9.90
C ILE A 81 -13.58 -9.83 9.28
N HIS A 82 -13.00 -10.97 9.60
CA HIS A 82 -11.71 -11.39 9.04
C HIS A 82 -11.86 -11.67 7.55
N VAL A 83 -12.90 -12.40 7.15
CA VAL A 83 -13.21 -12.64 5.73
C VAL A 83 -13.42 -11.31 5.00
N ALA A 84 -14.17 -10.38 5.59
CA ALA A 84 -14.38 -9.06 5.00
C ALA A 84 -13.08 -8.28 4.79
N ILE A 85 -12.16 -8.29 5.77
CA ILE A 85 -10.84 -7.65 5.67
C ILE A 85 -10.03 -8.28 4.53
N TRP A 86 -9.95 -9.61 4.48
CA TRP A 86 -9.18 -10.32 3.45
C TRP A 86 -9.70 -10.05 2.04
N VAL A 87 -11.02 -10.17 1.84
CA VAL A 87 -11.63 -9.91 0.53
C VAL A 87 -11.46 -8.44 0.12
N THR A 88 -11.63 -7.50 1.06
CA THR A 88 -11.39 -6.06 0.79
C THR A 88 -9.94 -5.81 0.39
N ALA A 89 -8.97 -6.41 1.08
CA ALA A 89 -7.54 -6.25 0.78
C ALA A 89 -7.17 -6.84 -0.60
N ILE A 90 -7.77 -7.97 -0.97
CA ILE A 90 -7.60 -8.57 -2.30
C ILE A 90 -8.15 -7.64 -3.38
N ILE A 91 -9.36 -7.12 -3.21
CA ILE A 91 -9.99 -6.21 -4.18
C ILE A 91 -9.17 -4.91 -4.27
N PHE A 92 -8.80 -4.33 -3.13
CA PHE A 92 -7.93 -3.14 -3.07
C PHE A 92 -6.65 -3.33 -3.89
N SER A 93 -5.99 -4.48 -3.75
CA SER A 93 -4.78 -4.75 -4.53
C SER A 93 -5.06 -4.99 -6.01
N ALA A 94 -6.13 -5.71 -6.34
CA ALA A 94 -6.49 -6.09 -7.70
C ALA A 94 -6.82 -4.89 -8.60
N ILE A 95 -7.49 -3.86 -8.07
CA ILE A 95 -7.89 -2.68 -8.86
C ILE A 95 -6.71 -1.84 -9.36
N HIS A 96 -5.50 -2.06 -8.83
CA HIS A 96 -4.30 -1.35 -9.27
C HIS A 96 -3.63 -1.97 -10.51
N VAL A 97 -4.12 -3.13 -10.99
CA VAL A 97 -3.71 -3.77 -12.25
C VAL A 97 -2.18 -3.87 -12.44
N GLN A 98 -1.48 -4.17 -11.36
CA GLN A 98 -0.03 -4.35 -11.33
C GLN A 98 0.25 -5.63 -10.54
N PHE A 99 0.73 -6.66 -11.22
CA PHE A 99 0.76 -8.03 -10.72
C PHE A 99 1.86 -8.21 -9.70
N TYR A 100 3.05 -7.64 -9.92
CA TYR A 100 4.14 -7.79 -8.96
C TYR A 100 3.92 -7.03 -7.65
N GLY A 101 3.29 -5.87 -7.71
CA GLY A 101 2.91 -5.14 -6.49
C GLY A 101 1.66 -5.71 -5.81
N PHE A 102 1.04 -6.77 -6.35
CA PHE A 102 -0.22 -7.31 -5.82
C PHE A 102 -0.08 -7.79 -4.37
N PHE A 103 0.90 -8.66 -4.09
CA PHE A 103 1.06 -9.20 -2.74
C PHE A 103 1.48 -8.15 -1.71
N PRO A 104 2.49 -7.29 -1.98
CA PRO A 104 2.84 -6.21 -1.06
C PRO A 104 1.65 -5.29 -0.73
N ARG A 105 0.87 -4.89 -1.74
CA ARG A 105 -0.32 -4.03 -1.53
C ARG A 105 -1.45 -4.74 -0.84
N MET A 106 -1.66 -6.03 -1.10
CA MET A 106 -2.66 -6.82 -0.37
C MET A 106 -2.30 -6.88 1.11
N ILE A 107 -1.02 -7.10 1.46
CA ILE A 107 -0.55 -7.12 2.86
C ILE A 107 -0.75 -5.76 3.53
N LEU A 108 -0.38 -4.66 2.87
CA LEU A 108 -0.71 -3.31 3.36
C LEU A 108 -2.22 -3.14 3.54
N GLY A 109 -2.98 -3.69 2.61
CA GLY A 109 -4.43 -3.69 2.64
C GLY A 109 -5.00 -4.36 3.88
N LEU A 110 -4.43 -5.51 4.26
CA LEU A 110 -4.73 -6.23 5.50
C LEU A 110 -4.34 -5.41 6.72
N ILE A 111 -3.14 -4.83 6.74
CA ILE A 111 -2.65 -3.99 7.86
C ILE A 111 -3.63 -2.85 8.12
N PHE A 112 -4.09 -2.14 7.08
CA PHE A 112 -5.06 -1.06 7.24
C PHE A 112 -6.46 -1.56 7.64
N GLY A 113 -6.90 -2.71 7.12
CA GLY A 113 -8.18 -3.31 7.52
C GLY A 113 -8.20 -3.70 9.00
N TYR A 114 -7.12 -4.30 9.50
CA TYR A 114 -6.95 -4.65 10.91
C TYR A 114 -6.70 -3.41 11.79
N SER A 115 -5.99 -2.41 11.30
CA SER A 115 -5.80 -1.16 12.06
C SER A 115 -7.14 -0.45 12.28
N LEU A 116 -8.06 -0.43 11.31
CA LEU A 116 -9.42 0.06 11.53
C LEU A 116 -10.16 -0.79 12.56
N LEU A 117 -10.12 -2.13 12.43
CA LEU A 117 -10.82 -3.04 13.35
C LEU A 117 -10.43 -2.78 14.81
N TRP A 118 -9.13 -2.60 15.07
CA TRP A 118 -8.62 -2.40 16.41
C TRP A 118 -8.71 -0.96 16.90
N SER A 119 -8.48 0.01 16.02
CA SER A 119 -8.51 1.44 16.38
C SER A 119 -9.92 2.00 16.51
N LYS A 120 -10.89 1.39 15.83
CA LYS A 120 -12.24 1.95 15.57
C LYS A 120 -12.19 3.39 15.03
N ASN A 121 -11.09 3.77 14.37
CA ASN A 121 -10.86 5.13 13.89
C ASN A 121 -10.32 5.10 12.46
N ILE A 122 -11.12 5.58 11.49
CA ILE A 122 -10.76 5.61 10.06
C ILE A 122 -9.53 6.47 9.77
N TRP A 123 -9.21 7.45 10.62
CA TRP A 123 -8.03 8.28 10.42
C TRP A 123 -6.70 7.56 10.65
N VAL A 124 -6.71 6.43 11.38
CA VAL A 124 -5.52 5.60 11.59
C VAL A 124 -5.04 4.96 10.27
N PRO A 125 -5.86 4.20 9.53
CA PRO A 125 -5.46 3.69 8.22
C PRO A 125 -5.25 4.82 7.19
N VAL A 126 -6.03 5.91 7.21
CA VAL A 126 -5.79 7.08 6.32
C VAL A 126 -4.39 7.64 6.51
N PHE A 127 -3.96 7.86 7.76
CA PHE A 127 -2.61 8.36 8.04
C PHE A 127 -1.53 7.35 7.64
N GLY A 128 -1.73 6.06 7.92
CA GLY A 128 -0.80 5.00 7.52
C GLY A 128 -0.63 4.90 5.99
N HIS A 129 -1.73 4.99 5.25
CA HIS A 129 -1.73 5.00 3.79
C HIS A 129 -1.04 6.26 3.25
N PHE A 130 -1.38 7.44 3.77
CA PHE A 130 -0.71 8.69 3.40
C PHE A 130 0.80 8.59 3.60
N LEU A 131 1.27 8.11 4.76
CA LEU A 131 2.70 7.97 5.03
C LEU A 131 3.38 7.01 4.04
N ASN A 132 2.73 5.90 3.69
CA ASN A 132 3.28 4.96 2.72
C ASN A 132 3.48 5.62 1.35
N ASN A 133 2.44 6.25 0.81
CA ASN A 133 2.50 6.89 -0.52
C ASN A 133 3.41 8.12 -0.52
N ALA A 134 3.39 8.91 0.55
CA ALA A 134 4.27 10.07 0.68
C ALA A 134 5.74 9.66 0.74
N SER A 135 6.07 8.57 1.45
CA SER A 135 7.44 8.06 1.53
C SER A 135 7.98 7.68 0.15
N VAL A 136 7.21 6.91 -0.62
CA VAL A 136 7.60 6.52 -1.99
C VAL A 136 7.74 7.74 -2.90
N THR A 137 6.82 8.70 -2.80
CA THR A 137 6.85 9.94 -3.60
C THR A 137 8.07 10.80 -3.29
N ILE A 138 8.44 10.92 -2.01
CA ILE A 138 9.62 11.69 -1.57
C ILE A 138 10.91 11.00 -2.00
N ILE A 139 10.99 9.67 -1.85
CA ILE A 139 12.16 8.89 -2.30
C ILE A 139 12.38 9.10 -3.81
N ALA A 140 11.32 8.97 -4.61
CA ALA A 140 11.42 9.19 -6.05
C ALA A 140 11.86 10.61 -6.43
N TYR A 141 11.39 11.64 -5.72
CA TYR A 141 11.87 13.01 -5.88
C TYR A 141 13.37 13.16 -5.56
N VAL A 142 13.85 12.52 -4.50
CA VAL A 142 15.29 12.53 -4.15
C VAL A 142 16.10 11.85 -5.26
N TYR A 143 15.64 10.73 -5.80
CA TYR A 143 16.31 10.03 -6.91
C TYR A 143 16.35 10.91 -8.17
N ALA A 144 15.21 11.50 -8.54
CA ALA A 144 15.12 12.40 -9.68
C ALA A 144 16.07 13.60 -9.53
N LYS A 145 16.15 14.19 -8.33
CA LYS A 145 17.04 15.30 -8.02
C LYS A 145 18.53 14.91 -8.08
N ASP A 146 18.86 13.68 -7.74
CA ASP A 146 20.20 13.11 -7.87
C ASP A 146 20.54 12.68 -9.32
N GLY A 147 19.63 12.91 -10.28
CA GLY A 147 19.81 12.52 -11.69
C GLY A 147 19.68 11.02 -11.93
N LYS A 148 19.15 10.26 -10.97
CA LYS A 148 18.89 8.83 -11.09
C LYS A 148 17.56 8.57 -11.80
N SER A 149 17.48 7.47 -12.52
CA SER A 149 16.28 7.04 -13.23
C SER A 149 15.30 6.29 -12.34
N PHE A 150 14.06 6.12 -12.81
CA PHE A 150 13.08 5.26 -12.16
C PHE A 150 13.57 3.81 -12.10
N THR A 151 14.32 3.37 -13.13
CA THR A 151 14.93 2.04 -13.14
C THR A 151 15.96 1.86 -12.04
N ASP A 152 16.73 2.90 -11.68
CA ASP A 152 17.67 2.83 -10.56
C ASP A 152 16.93 2.70 -9.22
N MET A 153 15.80 3.39 -9.06
CA MET A 153 14.95 3.26 -7.87
C MET A 153 14.32 1.86 -7.75
N GLN A 154 13.99 1.23 -8.88
CA GLN A 154 13.50 -0.15 -8.90
C GLN A 154 14.62 -1.17 -8.66
N ASN A 155 15.79 -0.93 -9.25
CA ASN A 155 16.93 -1.86 -9.23
C ASN A 155 17.83 -1.71 -8.01
N ASP A 156 17.53 -0.74 -7.15
CA ASP A 156 18.32 -0.52 -5.94
C ASP A 156 18.49 -1.82 -5.15
N GLU A 157 19.76 -2.07 -4.78
CA GLU A 157 20.20 -3.29 -4.10
C GLU A 157 19.29 -3.57 -2.90
N PRO A 158 18.78 -4.81 -2.75
CA PRO A 158 17.99 -5.16 -1.58
C PRO A 158 18.75 -4.75 -0.32
N TYR A 159 18.11 -3.96 0.56
CA TYR A 159 18.69 -3.67 1.87
C TYR A 159 19.05 -4.98 2.57
N SER A 160 20.03 -4.94 3.48
CA SER A 160 20.40 -6.15 4.22
C SER A 160 19.16 -6.79 4.87
N VAL A 161 19.10 -8.12 4.91
CA VAL A 161 17.98 -8.87 5.52
C VAL A 161 17.68 -8.36 6.94
N SER A 162 18.71 -7.93 7.66
CA SER A 162 18.62 -7.30 8.97
C SER A 162 17.74 -6.04 8.99
N ILE A 163 17.83 -5.18 7.97
CA ILE A 163 17.00 -3.96 7.87
C ILE A 163 15.53 -4.32 7.65
N TYR A 164 15.25 -5.34 6.83
CA TYR A 164 13.87 -5.84 6.65
C TYR A 164 13.30 -6.43 7.94
N ILE A 165 14.09 -7.23 8.68
CA ILE A 165 13.69 -7.79 9.97
C ILE A 165 13.45 -6.68 11.00
N ILE A 166 14.35 -5.69 11.11
CA ILE A 166 14.20 -4.55 12.02
C ILE A 166 12.93 -3.75 11.69
N SER A 167 12.69 -3.47 10.40
CA SER A 167 11.50 -2.73 9.96
C SER A 167 10.21 -3.50 10.23
N PHE A 168 10.23 -4.83 10.06
CA PHE A 168 9.09 -5.69 10.38
C PHE A 168 8.80 -5.71 11.88
N VAL A 169 9.82 -5.88 12.72
CA VAL A 169 9.68 -5.84 14.19
C VAL A 169 9.21 -4.47 14.67
N ALA A 170 9.78 -3.38 14.13
CA ALA A 170 9.35 -2.02 14.45
C ALA A 170 7.89 -1.79 14.04
N SER A 171 7.48 -2.26 12.86
CA SER A 171 6.09 -2.14 12.39
C SER A 171 5.11 -2.90 13.29
N ILE A 172 5.47 -4.11 13.76
CA ILE A 172 4.67 -4.87 14.73
C ILE A 172 4.62 -4.14 16.08
N ALA A 173 5.75 -3.60 16.56
CA ALA A 173 5.80 -2.87 17.81
C ALA A 173 4.92 -1.61 17.78
N ILE A 174 4.96 -0.85 16.68
CA ILE A 174 4.11 0.32 16.47
C ILE A 174 2.64 -0.10 16.39
N ALA A 175 2.32 -1.15 15.61
CA ALA A 175 0.95 -1.67 15.52
C ALA A 175 0.42 -2.13 16.89
N TYR A 176 1.23 -2.83 17.69
CA TYR A 176 0.89 -3.25 19.04
C TYR A 176 0.72 -2.06 19.99
N TYR A 177 1.58 -1.05 19.91
CA TYR A 177 1.45 0.15 20.70
C TYR A 177 0.17 0.94 20.36
N CYS A 178 -0.14 1.10 19.07
CA CYS A 178 -1.40 1.67 18.60
C CYS A 178 -2.62 0.85 19.06
N TYR A 179 -2.53 -0.48 19.01
CA TYR A 179 -3.56 -1.38 19.56
C TYR A 179 -3.78 -1.15 21.06
N LYS A 180 -2.70 -1.06 21.85
CA LYS A 180 -2.76 -0.86 23.30
C LYS A 180 -3.42 0.49 23.64
N ILE A 181 -3.02 1.56 22.96
CA ILE A 181 -3.62 2.90 23.15
C ILE A 181 -5.11 2.88 22.77
N SER A 182 -5.46 2.28 21.64
CA SER A 182 -6.86 2.20 21.20
C SER A 182 -7.72 1.46 22.22
N THR A 183 -7.25 0.29 22.67
CA THR A 183 -7.98 -0.56 23.62
C THR A 183 -8.16 0.14 24.96
N GLN A 184 -7.13 0.84 25.48
CA GLN A 184 -7.26 1.63 26.71
C GLN A 184 -8.23 2.82 26.56
N LYS A 185 -8.28 3.46 25.39
CA LYS A 185 -9.22 4.56 25.12
C LYS A 185 -10.67 4.06 25.01
N SER A 186 -10.90 2.85 24.46
CA SER A 186 -12.23 2.21 24.45
C SER A 186 -12.72 1.90 25.86
N ILE A 187 -11.88 1.25 26.68
CA ILE A 187 -12.23 0.86 28.06
C ILE A 187 -12.51 2.09 28.94
N SER A 188 -11.69 3.14 28.84
CA SER A 188 -11.89 4.36 29.62
C SER A 188 -13.13 5.16 29.22
N ASN A 189 -13.61 5.04 27.98
CA ASN A 189 -14.85 5.66 27.55
C ASN A 189 -16.08 4.88 28.04
N GLU A 190 -16.02 3.54 28.08
CA GLU A 190 -17.09 2.71 28.65
C GLU A 190 -17.26 3.00 30.15
N LEU A 191 -16.16 3.07 30.91
CA LEU A 191 -16.16 3.39 32.34
C LEU A 191 -16.64 4.81 32.71
N LYS A 192 -16.78 5.71 31.73
CA LYS A 192 -17.30 7.09 31.94
C LYS A 192 -18.79 7.22 31.63
N LEU A 193 -19.39 6.19 31.04
CA LEU A 193 -20.80 6.16 30.68
C LEU A 193 -21.65 5.39 31.70
N ASP A 194 -21.00 4.74 32.67
CA ASP A 194 -21.59 4.15 33.89
C ASP A 194 -21.48 5.14 35.08
#